data_AF-A0AAW3DF00-F1
#
_entry.id   AF-A0AAW3DF00-F1
#
_cell.length_a   1.000
_cell.length_b   1.000
_cell.length_c   1.000
_cell.angle_alpha   90.00
_cell.angle_beta   90.00
_cell.angle_gamma   90.00
#
_symmetry.space_group_name_H-M   'P 1'
#
loop_
_entity.id
_entity.type
_entity.pdbx_description
1 polymer ?
#
loop_
_entity_poly.entity_id
_entity_poly.type
_entity_poly.pdbx_seq_one_letter_code
_entity_poly.pdbx_strand_id
1 'polypeptide(L)'
;LMCFALMFCVVSATYVPPPHSTVKPGFPVPMNTNNPGVRKAARSGVYRYNNSSNDLFLFKESQINKAMVQVVRGLKYMLHVEIGRTVCEKREHSHLDSCRFQRKKNLQQMLRCYFEVWTTPWLHKSDVLIALCH
;
A
#
# COMPACT_ATOMS: atom_id res chain seq x y z
N LEU A 1 -17.86 23.81 46.75
CA LEU A 1 -17.17 22.54 46.39
C LEU A 1 -18.16 21.67 45.64
N MET A 2 -17.84 21.30 44.40
CA MET A 2 -18.44 20.27 43.49
C MET A 2 -18.30 20.83 42.06
N CYS A 3 -17.84 20.18 41.00
CA CYS A 3 -16.91 19.09 40.74
C CYS A 3 -16.63 19.22 39.21
N PHE A 4 -15.38 19.11 38.77
CA PHE A 4 -15.00 19.15 37.34
C PHE A 4 -15.63 17.98 36.56
N ALA A 5 -16.19 18.21 35.37
CA ALA A 5 -16.33 17.15 34.35
C ALA A 5 -16.55 17.65 32.91
N LEU A 6 -15.49 17.47 32.10
CA LEU A 6 -15.48 16.96 30.73
C LEU A 6 -16.03 17.83 29.58
N MET A 7 -15.06 18.52 28.95
CA MET A 7 -15.10 18.95 27.54
C MET A 7 -15.35 17.72 26.66
N PHE A 8 -16.49 17.65 25.99
CA PHE A 8 -16.82 16.59 25.06
C PHE A 8 -15.83 16.59 23.89
N CYS A 9 -15.11 15.48 23.74
CA CYS A 9 -14.33 15.19 22.54
C CYS A 9 -15.20 15.36 21.30
N VAL A 10 -14.87 16.34 20.46
CA VAL A 10 -15.44 16.44 19.11
C VAL A 10 -14.84 15.30 18.30
N VAL A 11 -15.50 14.13 18.33
CA VAL A 11 -15.17 13.03 17.42
C VAL A 11 -15.60 13.50 16.03
N SER A 12 -14.67 14.10 15.29
CA SER A 12 -14.85 14.35 13.86
C SER A 12 -14.89 13.00 13.15
N ALA A 13 -16.06 12.36 13.18
CA ALA A 13 -16.36 11.25 12.31
C ALA A 13 -16.36 11.81 10.89
N THR A 14 -15.30 11.53 10.13
CA THR A 14 -15.31 11.76 8.68
C THR A 14 -16.50 10.97 8.12
N TYR A 15 -17.58 11.66 7.76
CA TYR A 15 -18.71 11.06 7.07
C TYR A 15 -18.22 10.51 5.73
N VAL A 16 -18.03 9.19 5.66
CA VAL A 16 -17.80 8.48 4.41
C VAL A 16 -19.18 8.19 3.84
N PRO A 17 -19.63 8.87 2.76
CA PRO A 17 -20.92 8.58 2.16
C PRO A 17 -20.96 7.09 1.78
N PRO A 18 -22.06 6.38 2.09
CA PRO A 18 -22.21 4.99 1.69
C PRO A 18 -22.08 4.90 0.17
N PRO A 19 -21.34 3.92 -0.37
CA PRO A 19 -21.22 3.74 -1.81
C PRO A 19 -22.61 3.56 -2.41
N HIS A 20 -22.87 4.23 -3.55
CA HIS A 20 -24.13 4.09 -4.30
C HIS A 20 -24.48 2.60 -4.48
N SER A 21 -25.71 2.26 -4.10
CA SER A 21 -26.25 0.92 -3.81
C SER A 21 -26.32 -0.09 -4.98
N THR A 22 -25.44 0.00 -5.98
CA THR A 22 -25.41 -0.91 -7.15
C THR A 22 -24.25 -1.90 -7.14
N VAL A 23 -23.34 -1.82 -6.15
CA VAL A 23 -22.17 -2.70 -6.06
C VAL A 23 -22.54 -4.03 -5.42
N LYS A 24 -22.45 -5.13 -6.18
CA LYS A 24 -22.57 -6.49 -5.63
C LYS A 24 -21.39 -6.79 -4.68
N PRO A 25 -21.65 -7.27 -3.44
CA PRO A 25 -20.59 -7.72 -2.55
C PRO A 25 -19.68 -8.76 -3.24
N GLY A 26 -18.37 -8.62 -3.09
CA GLY A 26 -17.39 -9.51 -3.69
C GLY A 26 -16.97 -9.17 -5.13
N PHE A 27 -17.54 -8.15 -5.77
CA PHE A 27 -16.98 -7.60 -7.01
C PHE A 27 -15.89 -6.55 -6.68
N PRO A 28 -14.76 -6.49 -7.43
CA PRO A 28 -13.75 -5.46 -7.20
C PRO A 28 -14.31 -4.05 -7.47
N VAL A 29 -14.10 -3.13 -6.52
CA VAL A 29 -14.49 -1.72 -6.66
C VAL A 29 -13.29 -0.78 -6.58
N PRO A 30 -13.34 0.38 -7.26
CA PRO A 30 -12.29 1.39 -7.12
C PRO A 30 -12.12 1.83 -5.68
N MET A 31 -10.86 2.07 -5.28
CA MET A 31 -10.51 2.58 -3.97
C MET A 31 -9.54 3.75 -4.11
N ASN A 32 -9.64 4.73 -3.21
CA ASN A 32 -8.73 5.88 -3.19
C ASN A 32 -7.28 5.39 -2.98
N THR A 33 -6.37 5.84 -3.84
CA THR A 33 -4.95 5.45 -3.82
C THR A 33 -4.20 5.95 -2.57
N ASN A 34 -4.70 7.01 -1.92
CA ASN A 34 -4.18 7.52 -0.65
C ASN A 34 -4.73 6.77 0.58
N ASN A 35 -5.64 5.81 0.40
CA ASN A 35 -6.16 5.04 1.51
C ASN A 35 -5.01 4.30 2.25
N PRO A 36 -4.94 4.33 3.59
CA PRO A 36 -3.86 3.70 4.35
C PRO A 36 -3.70 2.20 4.07
N GLY A 37 -4.80 1.48 3.86
CA GLY A 37 -4.79 0.07 3.50
C GLY A 37 -4.17 -0.18 2.12
N VAL A 38 -4.49 0.67 1.14
CA VAL A 38 -3.89 0.65 -0.21
C VAL A 38 -2.40 0.92 -0.15
N ARG A 39 -1.96 1.95 0.59
CA ARG A 39 -0.53 2.28 0.75
C ARG A 39 0.24 1.14 1.43
N LYS A 40 -0.35 0.53 2.47
CA LYS A 40 0.24 -0.63 3.15
C LYS A 40 0.35 -1.83 2.22
N ALA A 41 -0.70 -2.13 1.45
CA ALA A 41 -0.69 -3.21 0.48
C ALA A 41 0.36 -2.99 -0.64
N ALA A 42 0.47 -1.77 -1.17
CA ALA A 42 1.52 -1.43 -2.14
C ALA A 42 2.92 -1.68 -1.56
N ARG A 43 3.16 -1.24 -0.31
CA ARG A 43 4.41 -1.48 0.40
C ARG A 43 4.71 -2.97 0.57
N SER A 44 3.72 -3.81 0.88
CA SER A 44 3.88 -5.27 0.90
C SER A 44 4.28 -5.84 -0.46
N GLY A 45 3.67 -5.36 -1.55
CA GLY A 45 4.05 -5.73 -2.92
C GLY A 45 5.49 -5.37 -3.26
N VAL A 46 5.93 -4.17 -2.87
CA VAL A 46 7.33 -3.72 -3.02
C VAL A 46 8.30 -4.62 -2.24
N TYR A 47 7.97 -4.99 -0.99
CA TYR A 47 8.81 -5.92 -0.23
C TYR A 47 8.90 -7.29 -0.91
N ARG A 48 7.77 -7.80 -1.44
CA ARG A 48 7.78 -9.06 -2.22
C ARG A 48 8.70 -8.96 -3.44
N TYR A 49 8.61 -7.86 -4.21
CA TYR A 49 9.47 -7.63 -5.36
C TYR A 49 10.96 -7.56 -4.97
N ASN A 50 11.29 -6.80 -3.92
CA ASN A 50 12.67 -6.67 -3.44
C ASN A 50 13.27 -8.02 -3.03
N ASN A 51 12.47 -8.88 -2.40
CA ASN A 51 12.89 -10.20 -1.97
C ASN A 51 13.08 -11.20 -3.11
N SER A 52 12.36 -11.03 -4.23
CA SER A 52 12.51 -11.90 -5.42
C SER A 52 13.49 -11.36 -6.46
N SER A 53 13.79 -10.07 -6.43
CA SER A 53 14.69 -9.42 -7.39
C SER A 53 16.16 -9.65 -7.01
N ASN A 54 17.02 -9.84 -8.01
CA ASN A 54 18.47 -9.93 -7.84
C ASN A 54 19.18 -8.56 -7.89
N ASP A 55 18.43 -7.45 -7.96
CA ASP A 55 19.02 -6.11 -7.93
C ASP A 55 19.79 -5.86 -6.62
N LEU A 56 20.91 -5.14 -6.69
CA LEU A 56 21.71 -4.79 -5.52
C LEU A 56 21.01 -3.77 -4.61
N PHE A 57 20.16 -2.92 -5.20
CA PHE A 57 19.47 -1.85 -4.51
C PHE A 57 18.02 -2.22 -4.20
N LEU A 58 17.50 -1.60 -3.15
CA LEU A 58 16.08 -1.67 -2.83
C LEU A 58 15.27 -0.78 -3.77
N PHE A 59 14.07 -1.24 -4.14
CA PHE A 59 13.04 -0.44 -4.78
C PHE A 59 12.02 0.04 -3.75
N LYS A 60 11.41 1.18 -4.03
CA LYS A 60 10.38 1.83 -3.20
C LYS A 60 9.20 2.26 -4.07
N GLU A 61 7.98 2.20 -3.56
CA GLU A 61 6.83 2.77 -4.26
C GLU A 61 6.98 4.27 -4.46
N SER A 62 6.83 4.71 -5.72
CA SER A 62 6.83 6.11 -6.12
C SER A 62 5.42 6.65 -6.25
N GLN A 63 4.55 5.89 -6.92
CA GLN A 63 3.16 6.29 -7.16
C GLN A 63 2.23 5.08 -7.23
N ILE A 64 1.04 5.21 -6.66
CA ILE A 64 -0.05 4.24 -6.84
C ILE A 64 -1.02 4.84 -7.83
N ASN A 65 -1.05 4.30 -9.05
CA ASN A 65 -1.82 4.85 -10.18
C ASN A 65 -3.28 4.41 -10.15
N LYS A 66 -3.53 3.17 -9.71
CA LYS A 66 -4.87 2.59 -9.62
C LYS A 66 -4.94 1.62 -8.47
N ALA A 67 -6.05 1.65 -7.73
CA ALA A 67 -6.34 0.71 -6.67
C ALA A 67 -7.79 0.24 -6.78
N MET A 68 -7.97 -1.08 -6.69
CA MET A 68 -9.27 -1.71 -6.52
C MET A 68 -9.23 -2.56 -5.25
N VAL A 69 -10.39 -2.76 -4.62
CA VAL A 69 -10.55 -3.65 -3.47
C VAL A 69 -11.72 -4.61 -3.69
N GLN A 70 -11.55 -5.85 -3.27
CA GLN A 70 -12.55 -6.90 -3.33
C GLN A 70 -12.68 -7.55 -1.95
N VAL A 71 -13.91 -7.72 -1.46
CA VAL A 71 -14.19 -8.40 -0.19
C VAL A 71 -14.28 -9.91 -0.43
N VAL A 72 -13.33 -10.68 0.11
CA VAL A 72 -13.18 -12.14 -0.11
C VAL A 72 -12.63 -12.83 1.14
N ARG A 73 -13.48 -13.01 2.17
CA ARG A 73 -13.06 -13.49 3.52
C ARG A 73 -11.83 -12.74 4.04
N GLY A 74 -11.77 -11.45 3.72
CA GLY A 74 -10.58 -10.60 3.76
C GLY A 74 -10.75 -9.46 2.76
N LEU A 75 -9.71 -8.65 2.59
CA LEU A 75 -9.63 -7.58 1.59
C LEU A 75 -8.54 -7.94 0.59
N LYS A 76 -8.91 -8.17 -0.66
CA LYS A 76 -8.00 -8.33 -1.78
C LYS A 76 -7.84 -7.00 -2.49
N TYR A 77 -6.65 -6.41 -2.39
CA TYR A 77 -6.24 -5.21 -3.09
C TYR A 77 -5.65 -5.60 -4.45
N MET A 78 -6.01 -4.88 -5.50
CA MET A 78 -5.45 -5.01 -6.85
C MET A 78 -4.89 -3.66 -7.26
N LEU A 79 -3.57 -3.56 -7.36
CA LEU A 79 -2.86 -2.29 -7.39
C LEU A 79 -1.99 -2.19 -8.64
N HIS A 80 -2.06 -1.05 -9.32
CA HIS A 80 -1.06 -0.64 -10.30
C HIS A 80 -0.15 0.39 -9.64
N VAL A 81 1.12 0.04 -9.46
CA VAL A 81 2.10 0.82 -8.69
C VAL A 81 3.34 1.04 -9.52
N GLU A 82 3.81 2.28 -9.60
CA GLU A 82 5.16 2.58 -10.06
C GLU A 82 6.13 2.50 -8.90
N ILE A 83 7.20 1.73 -9.07
CA ILE A 83 8.28 1.56 -8.10
C ILE A 83 9.58 2.08 -8.69
N GLY A 84 10.42 2.68 -7.86
CA GLY A 84 11.70 3.26 -8.29
C GLY A 84 12.88 2.69 -7.50
N ARG A 85 14.01 2.51 -8.17
CA ARG A 85 15.26 2.11 -7.52
C ARG A 85 15.72 3.19 -6.54
N THR A 86 16.14 2.79 -5.36
CA THR A 86 16.64 3.68 -4.31
C THR A 86 18.16 3.63 -4.20
N VAL A 87 18.72 4.52 -3.38
CA VAL A 87 20.15 4.52 -3.04
C VAL A 87 20.52 3.47 -1.99
N CYS A 88 19.54 2.86 -1.32
CA CYS A 88 19.79 1.87 -0.28
C CYS A 88 20.14 0.51 -0.89
N GLU A 89 21.20 -0.12 -0.39
CA GLU A 89 21.54 -1.49 -0.75
C GLU A 89 20.71 -2.49 0.06
N LYS A 90 20.42 -3.66 -0.52
CA LYS A 90 19.62 -4.69 0.16
C LYS A 90 20.27 -5.24 1.44
N ARG A 91 21.60 -5.20 1.53
CA ARG A 91 22.38 -5.82 2.63
C ARG A 91 22.39 -4.98 3.91
N GLU A 92 22.08 -3.69 3.82
CA GLU A 92 22.24 -2.73 4.91
C GLU A 92 21.03 -2.67 5.88
N HIS A 93 20.08 -3.61 5.79
CA HIS A 93 18.86 -3.65 6.61
C HIS A 93 18.12 -2.29 6.69
N SER A 94 18.13 -1.53 5.59
CA SER A 94 17.58 -0.19 5.57
C SER A 94 16.04 -0.18 5.58
N HIS A 95 15.46 0.77 6.30
CA HIS A 95 14.02 1.04 6.23
C HIS A 95 13.68 1.80 4.93
N LEU A 96 12.75 1.28 4.13
CA LEU A 96 12.36 1.90 2.85
C LEU A 96 11.90 3.36 3.00
N ASP A 97 11.34 3.76 4.14
CA ASP A 97 10.89 5.13 4.36
C ASP A 97 12.03 6.16 4.32
N SER A 98 13.23 5.81 4.80
CA SER A 98 14.43 6.67 4.74
C SER A 98 15.18 6.56 3.40
N CYS A 99 14.88 5.55 2.59
CA CYS A 99 15.50 5.35 1.29
C CYS A 99 15.02 6.36 0.24
N ARG A 100 15.95 7.16 -0.27
CA ARG A 100 15.72 8.12 -1.36
C ARG A 100 15.88 7.43 -2.71
N PHE A 101 15.14 7.90 -3.72
CA PHE A 101 15.29 7.41 -5.09
C PHE A 101 16.67 7.73 -5.68
N GLN A 102 17.15 6.85 -6.56
CA GLN A 102 18.38 7.08 -7.33
C GLN A 102 18.25 8.32 -8.21
N ARG A 103 19.29 9.14 -8.21
CA ARG A 103 19.42 10.34 -9.07
C ARG A 103 20.48 10.19 -10.15
N LYS A 104 21.38 9.21 -10.02
CA LYS A 104 22.41 8.94 -11.03
C LYS A 104 21.74 8.31 -12.24
N LYS A 105 21.81 8.96 -13.41
CA LYS A 105 21.08 8.56 -14.63
C LYS A 105 21.29 7.08 -15.00
N ASN A 106 22.50 6.56 -14.85
CA ASN A 106 22.85 5.16 -15.16
C ASN A 106 22.30 4.14 -14.15
N LEU A 107 21.93 4.58 -12.94
CA LEU A 107 21.34 3.73 -11.90
C LEU A 107 19.85 4.02 -11.70
N GLN A 108 19.29 5.04 -12.36
CA GLN A 108 17.89 5.35 -12.24
C GLN A 108 17.07 4.28 -12.99
N GLN A 109 16.09 3.71 -12.30
CA GLN A 109 15.16 2.75 -12.90
C GLN A 109 13.81 2.89 -12.24
N MET A 110 12.77 2.91 -13.08
CA MET A 110 11.36 2.90 -12.70
C MET A 110 10.72 1.67 -13.33
N LEU A 111 9.87 0.99 -12.57
CA LEU A 111 9.14 -0.19 -13.01
C LEU A 111 7.66 0.01 -12.74
N ARG A 112 6.83 -0.53 -13.62
CA ARG A 112 5.38 -0.57 -13.46
C ARG A 112 4.99 -1.95 -12.99
N CYS A 113 4.37 -2.00 -11.83
CA CYS A 113 4.00 -3.24 -11.18
C CYS A 113 2.49 -3.38 -11.05
N TYR A 114 2.04 -4.62 -11.18
CA TYR A 114 0.73 -5.07 -10.75
C TYR A 114 0.88 -5.96 -9.53
N PHE A 115 0.24 -5.56 -8.43
CA PHE A 115 0.22 -6.31 -7.17
C PHE A 115 -1.20 -6.76 -6.84
N GLU A 116 -1.35 -8.03 -6.46
CA GLU A 116 -2.53 -8.49 -5.73
C GLU A 116 -2.13 -8.84 -4.31
N VAL A 117 -2.76 -8.18 -3.33
CA VAL A 117 -2.44 -8.36 -1.91
C VAL A 117 -3.71 -8.68 -1.15
N TRP A 118 -3.74 -9.83 -0.51
CA TRP A 118 -4.86 -10.25 0.33
C TRP A 118 -4.51 -10.03 1.79
N THR A 119 -5.42 -9.37 2.50
CA THR A 119 -5.24 -9.04 3.92
C THR A 119 -6.45 -9.49 4.72
N THR A 120 -6.22 -9.96 5.93
CA THR A 120 -7.27 -10.18 6.93
C THR A 120 -6.96 -9.30 8.13
N PRO A 121 -7.47 -8.04 8.15
CA PRO A 121 -7.08 -7.05 9.15
C PRO A 121 -7.26 -7.52 10.60
N TRP A 122 -8.34 -8.27 10.88
CA TRP A 122 -8.67 -8.82 12.20
C TRP A 122 -7.72 -9.93 12.67
N LEU A 123 -6.94 -10.53 11.77
CA LEU A 123 -5.88 -11.50 12.12
C LEU A 123 -4.47 -10.93 11.93
N HIS A 124 -4.35 -9.64 11.60
CA HIS A 124 -3.07 -8.98 11.30
C HIS A 124 -2.23 -9.67 10.20
N LYS A 125 -2.87 -10.43 9.30
CA LYS A 125 -2.20 -11.17 8.23
C LYS A 125 -2.28 -10.43 6.89
N SER A 126 -1.20 -10.51 6.11
CA SER A 126 -1.10 -9.95 4.76
C SER A 126 -0.27 -10.87 3.88
N ASP A 127 -0.82 -11.28 2.75
CA ASP A 127 -0.19 -12.17 1.77
C ASP A 127 -0.16 -11.48 0.40
N VAL A 128 1.01 -11.46 -0.25
CA VAL A 128 1.14 -10.98 -1.64
C VAL A 128 0.93 -12.16 -2.58
N LEU A 129 -0.21 -12.17 -3.26
CA LEU A 129 -0.63 -13.25 -4.16
C LEU A 129 0.04 -13.13 -5.53
N ILE A 130 0.11 -11.90 -6.06
CA ILE A 130 0.70 -11.60 -7.36
C ILE A 130 1.64 -10.40 -7.21
N ALA A 131 2.82 -10.51 -7.83
CA ALA A 131 3.75 -9.40 -8.01
C ALA A 131 4.43 -9.50 -9.38
N LEU A 132 3.90 -8.75 -10.34
CA LEU A 132 4.39 -8.70 -11.71
C LEU A 132 4.88 -7.29 -12.00
N CYS A 133 6.12 -7.13 -12.45
CA CYS A 133 6.71 -5.83 -12.75
C CYS A 133 7.38 -5.86 -14.13
N HIS A 134 7.27 -4.75 -14.87
CA HIS A 134 7.90 -4.53 -16.17
C HIS A 134 8.60 -3.17 -16.22
#